data_AF-A0AA96LT85-F1
#
_entry.id   AF-A0AA96LT85-F1
#
_cell.length_a   1.000
_cell.length_b   1.000
_cell.length_c   1.000
_cell.angle_alpha   90.00
_cell.angle_beta   90.00
_cell.angle_gamma   90.00
#
_symmetry.space_group_name_H-M   'P 1'
#
loop_
_entity.id
_entity.type
_entity.pdbx_description
1 polymer ?
#
loop_
_entity_poly.entity_id
_entity_poly.type
_entity_poly.pdbx_seq_one_letter_code
_entity_poly.pdbx_strand_id
1 'polypeptide(L)'
;MYCPYCKEELRVNDGELYCNAGDSYFSKHMEVVFNEAIDNCKDVKVRIPKVENNETGKFFCVNCGTKMMKIESMHEVCTCCGFEINKRTFYEIIERNPHRSFGGRTL
;
A
#
# COMPACT_ATOMS: atom_id res chain seq x y z
N MET A 1 -10.33 0.98 3.63
CA MET A 1 -8.90 0.85 3.28
C MET A 1 -8.67 -0.55 2.75
N TYR A 2 -7.72 -0.73 1.83
CA TYR A 2 -7.40 -2.00 1.21
C TYR A 2 -6.00 -2.48 1.63
N CYS A 3 -5.83 -3.79 1.73
CA CYS A 3 -4.55 -4.41 2.07
C CYS A 3 -3.54 -4.17 0.93
N PRO A 4 -2.37 -3.55 1.20
CA PRO A 4 -1.38 -3.26 0.16
C PRO A 4 -0.81 -4.52 -0.50
N TYR A 5 -0.95 -5.68 0.13
CA TYR A 5 -0.41 -6.94 -0.37
C TYR A 5 -1.34 -7.76 -1.25
N CYS A 6 -2.65 -7.74 -0.98
CA CYS A 6 -3.61 -8.63 -1.62
C CYS A 6 -4.88 -7.93 -2.13
N LYS A 7 -4.96 -6.60 -2.01
CA LYS A 7 -6.12 -5.77 -2.36
C LYS A 7 -7.37 -5.99 -1.51
N GLU A 8 -7.48 -7.03 -0.69
CA GLU A 8 -8.68 -7.24 0.14
C GLU A 8 -8.98 -6.07 1.08
N GLU A 9 -10.27 -5.82 1.33
CA GLU A 9 -10.69 -4.78 2.28
C GLU A 9 -10.22 -5.11 3.69
N LEU A 10 -9.58 -4.12 4.33
CA LEU A 10 -9.19 -4.21 5.73
C LEU A 10 -10.41 -3.93 6.60
N ARG A 11 -10.67 -4.82 7.54
CA ARG A 11 -11.73 -4.67 8.55
C ARG A 11 -11.12 -4.18 9.84
N VAL A 12 -11.87 -3.43 10.64
CA VAL A 12 -11.44 -3.12 12.01
C VAL A 12 -11.85 -4.26 12.91
N ASN A 13 -10.89 -4.87 13.61
CA ASN A 13 -11.13 -5.88 14.63
C ASN A 13 -10.32 -5.51 15.89
N ASP A 14 -10.96 -5.45 17.05
CA ASP A 14 -10.36 -4.98 18.32
C ASP A 14 -9.60 -3.64 18.22
N GLY A 15 -10.06 -2.75 17.32
CA GLY A 15 -9.46 -1.44 17.10
C GLY A 15 -8.15 -1.46 16.30
N GLU A 16 -7.87 -2.55 15.59
CA GLU A 16 -6.76 -2.67 14.65
C GLU A 16 -7.26 -3.10 13.27
N LEU A 17 -6.51 -2.74 12.23
CA LEU A 17 -6.83 -3.11 10.86
C LEU A 17 -6.44 -4.57 10.61
N TYR A 18 -7.39 -5.40 10.22
CA TYR A 18 -7.23 -6.83 9.98
C TYR A 18 -7.47 -7.18 8.51
N CYS A 19 -6.56 -7.99 7.95
CA CYS A 19 -6.67 -8.56 6.61
C CYS A 19 -7.06 -10.03 6.70
N ASN A 20 -8.26 -10.37 6.20
CA ASN A 20 -8.76 -11.73 6.24
C ASN A 20 -7.96 -12.70 5.35
N ALA A 21 -7.55 -12.27 4.15
CA ALA A 21 -6.78 -13.13 3.25
C ALA A 21 -5.35 -13.37 3.72
N GLY A 22 -4.78 -12.43 4.46
CA GLY A 22 -3.46 -12.57 5.08
C GLY A 22 -3.46 -13.24 6.44
N ASP A 23 -4.65 -13.40 7.04
CA ASP A 23 -4.85 -13.71 8.46
C ASP A 23 -3.86 -12.93 9.36
N SER A 24 -3.86 -11.61 9.22
CA SER A 24 -2.86 -10.74 9.82
C SER A 24 -3.42 -9.37 10.17
N TYR A 25 -2.84 -8.78 11.22
CA TYR A 25 -3.14 -7.43 11.67
C TYR A 25 -2.10 -6.45 11.17
N PHE A 26 -2.55 -5.23 10.87
CA PHE A 26 -1.71 -4.06 10.75
C PHE A 26 -1.70 -3.34 12.09
N SER A 27 -0.53 -2.91 12.53
CA SER A 27 -0.40 -2.16 13.78
C SER A 27 -1.09 -0.80 13.67
N LYS A 28 -1.52 -0.23 14.81
CA LYS A 28 -2.08 1.15 14.85
C LYS A 28 -1.15 2.19 14.21
N HIS A 29 0.17 2.00 14.32
CA HIS A 29 1.15 2.84 13.64
C HIS A 29 0.96 2.82 12.11
N MET A 30 0.73 1.66 11.51
CA MET A 30 0.48 1.55 10.07
C MET A 30 -0.82 2.22 9.66
N GLU A 31 -1.88 2.12 10.47
CA GLU A 31 -3.12 2.83 10.22
C GLU A 31 -2.88 4.35 10.14
N VAL A 32 -2.10 4.91 11.07
CA VAL A 32 -1.72 6.33 11.05
C VAL A 32 -0.94 6.67 9.78
N VAL A 33 0.09 5.88 9.45
CA VAL A 33 0.91 6.08 8.24
C VAL A 33 0.05 6.08 6.96
N PHE A 34 -0.91 5.16 6.86
CA PHE A 34 -1.80 5.08 5.71
C PHE A 34 -2.76 6.25 5.62
N ASN A 35 -3.37 6.65 6.74
CA ASN A 35 -4.27 7.80 6.76
C ASN A 35 -3.54 9.11 6.42
N GLU A 36 -2.35 9.33 6.99
CA GLU A 36 -1.51 10.49 6.63
C GLU A 36 -1.18 10.51 5.13
N ALA A 37 -0.80 9.37 4.55
CA ALA A 37 -0.50 9.28 3.13
C ALA A 37 -1.74 9.50 2.23
N ILE A 38 -2.92 9.02 2.66
CA ILE A 38 -4.19 9.24 1.96
C ILE A 38 -4.59 10.72 1.99
N ASP A 39 -4.43 11.40 3.13
CA ASP A 39 -4.80 12.80 3.25
C ASP A 39 -3.88 13.69 2.43
N ASN A 40 -2.57 13.45 2.43
CA ASN A 40 -1.61 14.16 1.58
C ASN A 40 -1.87 13.95 0.07
N CYS A 41 -2.48 12.81 -0.30
CA CYS A 41 -2.81 12.52 -1.70
C CYS A 41 -3.92 13.45 -2.26
N LYS A 42 -4.79 13.99 -1.41
CA LYS A 42 -5.85 14.94 -1.84
C LYS A 42 -5.27 16.28 -2.30
N ASP A 43 -4.13 16.68 -1.72
CA ASP A 43 -3.50 17.96 -1.97
C ASP A 43 -2.46 17.92 -3.10
N VAL A 44 -1.85 16.75 -3.33
CA VAL A 44 -0.82 16.58 -4.36
C VAL A 44 -1.44 15.92 -5.59
N LYS A 45 -1.75 16.73 -6.62
CA LYS A 45 -1.88 16.20 -7.99
C LYS A 45 -0.50 15.71 -8.43
N VAL A 46 -0.16 14.47 -8.05
CA VAL A 46 1.08 13.82 -8.49
C VAL A 46 1.09 13.93 -10.01
N ARG A 47 2.03 14.72 -10.53
CA ARG A 47 2.32 14.73 -11.97
C ARG A 47 2.91 13.36 -12.24
N ILE A 48 2.05 12.39 -12.57
CA ILE A 48 2.48 11.06 -12.99
C ILE A 48 3.46 11.34 -14.14
N PRO A 49 4.77 11.13 -13.94
CA PRO A 49 5.70 11.33 -15.03
C PRO A 49 5.24 10.40 -16.14
N LYS A 50 5.32 10.83 -17.41
CA LYS A 50 5.14 9.90 -18.52
C LYS A 50 6.32 8.93 -18.47
N VAL A 51 6.23 7.91 -17.62
CA VAL A 51 7.27 6.90 -17.48
C VAL A 51 7.13 6.01 -18.71
N GLU A 52 8.16 6.01 -19.56
CA GLU A 52 8.17 5.26 -20.83
C GLU A 52 8.17 3.73 -20.61
N ASN A 53 8.44 3.28 -19.38
CA ASN A 53 8.39 1.89 -18.93
C ASN A 53 7.45 1.75 -17.73
N ASN A 54 6.16 1.49 -18.01
CA ASN A 54 5.15 1.23 -16.97
C ASN A 54 5.36 -0.17 -16.36
N GLU A 55 6.26 -0.28 -15.40
CA GLU A 55 6.42 -1.52 -14.63
C GLU A 55 5.29 -1.65 -13.60
N THR A 56 4.74 -2.86 -13.48
CA THR A 56 3.76 -3.16 -12.43
C THR A 56 4.45 -3.11 -11.06
N GLY A 57 3.89 -2.33 -10.14
CA GLY A 57 4.36 -2.20 -8.78
C GLY A 57 4.16 -3.47 -7.95
N LYS A 58 4.80 -3.50 -6.79
CA LYS A 58 4.68 -4.58 -5.83
C LYS A 58 3.35 -4.53 -5.09
N PHE A 59 2.82 -3.33 -4.82
CA PHE A 59 1.67 -3.15 -3.94
C PHE A 59 0.36 -2.86 -4.68
N PHE A 60 -0.72 -2.96 -3.91
CA PHE A 60 -2.02 -2.42 -4.22
C PHE A 60 -2.22 -1.12 -3.43
N CYS A 61 -2.95 -0.18 -4.01
CA CYS A 61 -3.28 1.08 -3.38
C CYS A 61 -4.15 0.84 -2.15
N VAL A 62 -3.72 1.33 -0.99
CA VAL A 62 -4.50 1.21 0.26
C VAL A 62 -5.79 2.03 0.24
N ASN A 63 -5.89 3.02 -0.64
CA ASN A 63 -7.08 3.86 -0.77
C ASN A 63 -8.16 3.22 -1.67
N CYS A 64 -7.78 2.75 -2.86
CA CYS A 64 -8.75 2.28 -3.88
C CYS A 64 -8.55 0.83 -4.36
N GLY A 65 -7.58 0.10 -3.82
CA GLY A 65 -7.32 -1.30 -4.16
C GLY A 65 -6.71 -1.53 -5.56
N THR A 66 -6.46 -0.47 -6.34
CA THR A 66 -5.85 -0.57 -7.67
C THR A 66 -4.39 -1.01 -7.56
N LYS A 67 -3.94 -1.90 -8.47
CA LYS A 67 -2.53 -2.30 -8.55
C LYS A 67 -1.68 -1.07 -8.86
N MET A 68 -0.65 -0.82 -8.06
CA MET A 68 0.17 0.38 -8.19
C MET A 68 1.18 0.24 -9.33
N MET A 69 1.62 1.37 -9.85
CA MET A 69 2.67 1.47 -10.86
C MET A 69 3.99 1.77 -10.17
N LYS A 70 5.05 1.07 -10.56
CA LYS A 70 6.41 1.36 -10.08
C LYS A 70 6.97 2.53 -10.87
N ILE A 71 7.44 3.55 -10.15
CA ILE A 71 8.09 4.72 -10.75
C ILE A 71 9.62 4.55 -10.68
N GLU A 72 10.12 4.11 -9.53
CA GLU A 72 11.52 3.79 -9.30
C GLU A 72 11.65 2.76 -8.15
N SER A 73 12.88 2.47 -7.71
CA SER A 73 13.09 1.56 -6.60
C SER A 73 12.43 2.08 -5.31
N MET A 74 11.60 1.25 -4.68
CA MET A 74 10.87 1.57 -3.44
C MET A 74 9.91 2.76 -3.56
N HIS A 75 9.44 3.07 -4.78
CA HIS A 75 8.53 4.17 -5.02
C HIS A 75 7.45 3.74 -6.02
N GLU A 76 6.20 3.70 -5.55
CA GLU A 76 5.04 3.28 -6.34
C GLU A 76 3.92 4.29 -6.25
N VAL A 77 3.22 4.53 -7.36
CA VAL A 77 2.10 5.47 -7.43
C VAL A 77 0.86 4.78 -7.96
N CYS A 78 -0.29 5.09 -7.36
CA CYS A 78 -1.58 4.65 -7.82
C CYS A 78 -2.08 5.57 -8.93
N THR A 79 -2.22 5.05 -10.15
CA THR A 79 -2.72 5.81 -11.31
C THR A 79 -4.20 6.15 -11.24
N CYS A 80 -4.97 5.49 -10.37
CA CYS A 80 -6.40 5.77 -10.18
C CYS A 80 -6.65 6.99 -9.28
N CYS A 81 -6.09 7.00 -8.07
CA CYS A 81 -6.36 8.05 -7.08
C CYS A 81 -5.16 8.93 -6.73
N GLY A 82 -3.97 8.67 -7.28
CA GLY A 82 -2.76 9.45 -7.01
C GLY A 82 -1.99 9.07 -5.73
N PHE A 83 -2.42 8.05 -4.99
CA PHE A 83 -1.78 7.63 -3.75
C PHE A 83 -0.34 7.18 -4.00
N GLU A 84 0.60 7.59 -3.15
CA GLU A 84 2.03 7.30 -3.30
C GLU A 84 2.55 6.45 -2.13
N ILE A 85 3.25 5.37 -2.46
CA ILE A 85 4.13 4.64 -1.53
C ILE A 85 5.55 5.07 -1.86
N ASN A 86 6.05 6.07 -1.14
CA ASN A 86 7.44 6.47 -1.20
C ASN A 86 8.35 5.51 -0.41
N LYS A 87 9.66 5.74 -0.47
CA LYS A 87 10.67 4.92 0.21
C LYS A 87 10.37 4.69 1.70
N ARG A 88 9.93 5.73 2.44
CA ARG A 88 9.61 5.60 3.87
C ARG A 88 8.42 4.66 4.09
N THR A 89 7.33 4.88 3.37
CA THR A 89 6.11 4.04 3.47
C THR A 89 6.40 2.60 3.03
N PHE A 90 7.23 2.42 2.01
CA PHE A 90 7.69 1.12 1.55
C PHE A 90 8.38 0.31 2.67
N TYR A 91 9.28 0.95 3.43
CA TYR A 91 9.95 0.32 4.58
C TYR A 91 8.99 0.00 5.72
N GLU A 92 8.08 0.93 6.06
CA GLU A 92 7.07 0.71 7.10
C GLU A 92 6.18 -0.50 6.76
N ILE A 93 5.78 -0.62 5.49
CA ILE A 93 5.02 -1.77 5.00
C ILE A 93 5.87 -3.06 5.11
N ILE A 94 7.02 -3.15 4.44
CA ILE A 94 7.74 -4.44 4.33
C ILE A 94 8.39 -4.89 5.64
N GLU A 95 9.10 -3.99 6.32
CA GLU A 95 9.97 -4.38 7.43
C GLU A 95 9.24 -4.35 8.77
N ARG A 96 8.31 -3.40 8.93
CA ARG A 96 7.61 -3.18 10.22
C ARG A 96 6.22 -3.79 10.26
N ASN A 97 5.68 -4.23 9.12
CA ASN A 97 4.41 -4.92 9.06
C ASN A 97 4.45 -6.18 8.16
N PRO A 98 5.27 -7.19 8.51
CA PRO A 98 5.41 -8.39 7.70
C PRO A 98 4.06 -9.11 7.56
N HIS A 99 3.59 -9.24 6.31
CA HIS A 99 2.29 -9.81 5.99
C HIS A 99 2.45 -11.10 5.18
N ARG A 100 1.79 -12.18 5.61
CA ARG A 100 2.01 -13.53 5.04
C ARG A 100 1.69 -13.63 3.54
N SER A 101 0.79 -12.81 3.01
CA SER A 101 0.50 -12.80 1.57
C SER A 101 1.59 -12.13 0.71
N PHE A 102 2.66 -11.62 1.32
CA PHE A 102 3.78 -10.99 0.62
C PHE A 102 4.83 -12.02 0.21
N GLY A 103 4.56 -12.68 -0.91
CA GLY A 103 5.43 -13.69 -1.50
C GLY A 103 5.11 -15.07 -0.96
N GLY A 104 4.67 -15.96 -1.86
CA GLY A 104 4.45 -17.36 -1.53
C GLY A 104 5.67 -17.95 -0.83
N ARG A 105 5.50 -18.32 0.43
CA ARG A 105 6.17 -19.49 0.98
C ARG A 105 5.12 -20.57 1.06
N THR A 106 5.03 -21.34 -0.01
CA THR A 106 4.75 -22.77 0.14
C THR A 106 5.77 -23.28 1.15
N LEU A 107 5.26 -23.88 2.23
CA LEU A 107 6.05 -24.75 3.10
C LEU A 107 6.79 -25.81 2.28
#